data_AF-A0ABD3TQN8-F1
#
_entry.id   AF-A0ABD3TQN8-F1
#
_cell.length_a   1.000
_cell.length_b   1.000
_cell.length_c   1.000
_cell.angle_alpha   90.00
_cell.angle_beta   90.00
_cell.angle_gamma   90.00
#
_symmetry.space_group_name_H-M   'P 1'
#
loop_
_entity.id
_entity.type
_entity.pdbx_description
1 polymer ?
#
loop_
_entity_poly.entity_id
_entity_poly.type
_entity_poly.pdbx_seq_one_letter_code
_entity_poly.pdbx_strand_id
1 'polypeptide(L)'
;MEGNCSTSSPSDSSNPTVGSGGGASKFLSNLPSRGLLSSTVLSSNPGGMRVYICDHDTSPPEDQCIKTNPANILIRSFMLKNQKRNSCSKDGKGTVANQGSRKRAAEKALDGKAAGKKAKSSSSQEGSSRVLDKDLQSLTVEKLRALLKKKGPSVKGRKDDLIARLRGVNG
;
A
#
# COMPACT_ATOMS: atom_id res chain seq x y z
N MET A 1 -80.93 16.59 17.32
CA MET A 1 -80.70 15.19 16.90
C MET A 1 -79.24 14.89 17.14
N GLU A 2 -79.02 13.78 17.82
CA GLU A 2 -77.85 13.48 18.63
C GLU A 2 -76.64 13.07 17.79
N GLY A 3 -75.44 13.33 18.32
CA GLY A 3 -74.18 12.99 17.69
C GLY A 3 -73.76 11.56 17.99
N ASN A 4 -73.11 10.93 17.01
CA ASN A 4 -72.51 9.60 17.14
C ASN A 4 -71.14 9.63 16.46
N CYS A 5 -70.11 10.04 17.20
CA CYS A 5 -68.72 9.89 16.79
C CYS A 5 -68.20 8.58 17.40
N SER A 6 -68.02 7.56 16.57
CA SER A 6 -67.54 6.25 17.01
C SER A 6 -66.05 6.33 17.39
N THR A 7 -65.78 6.39 18.69
CA THR A 7 -64.45 6.19 19.26
C THR A 7 -64.09 4.71 19.23
N SER A 8 -63.17 4.28 18.36
CA SER A 8 -62.58 2.94 18.44
C SER A 8 -61.44 2.95 19.47
N SER A 9 -61.67 2.31 20.61
CA SER A 9 -60.65 2.00 21.62
C SER A 9 -59.60 1.02 21.06
N PRO A 10 -58.34 1.08 21.53
CA PRO A 10 -57.32 0.13 21.12
C PRO A 10 -57.59 -1.21 21.82
N SER A 11 -57.72 -2.28 21.04
CA SER A 11 -57.81 -3.63 21.57
C SER A 11 -56.49 -4.03 22.21
N ASP A 12 -56.50 -4.15 23.54
CA ASP A 12 -55.43 -4.77 24.31
C ASP A 12 -55.55 -6.29 24.15
N SER A 13 -54.95 -6.81 23.08
CA SER A 13 -54.87 -8.25 22.82
C SER A 13 -53.54 -8.79 23.31
N SER A 14 -53.51 -9.16 24.59
CA SER A 14 -52.51 -10.06 25.15
C SER A 14 -52.65 -11.44 24.51
N ASN A 15 -51.97 -11.65 23.38
CA ASN A 15 -51.76 -12.97 22.81
C ASN A 15 -50.24 -13.18 22.68
N PRO A 16 -49.65 -14.26 23.23
CA PRO A 16 -48.25 -14.54 23.01
C PRO A 16 -48.13 -14.96 21.54
N THR A 17 -47.70 -14.05 20.68
CA THR A 17 -47.35 -14.35 19.28
C THR A 17 -46.13 -15.27 19.29
N VAL A 18 -46.36 -16.56 19.52
CA VAL A 18 -45.46 -17.65 19.15
C VAL A 18 -45.58 -17.76 17.63
N GLY A 19 -44.88 -16.88 16.91
CA GLY A 19 -44.99 -16.88 15.46
C GLY A 19 -44.48 -15.63 14.76
N SER A 20 -43.24 -15.19 15.03
CA SER A 20 -42.41 -14.51 14.00
C SER A 20 -40.93 -14.33 14.41
N GLY A 21 -40.34 -15.33 15.07
CA GLY A 21 -38.91 -15.33 15.45
C GLY A 21 -37.98 -16.02 14.44
N GLY A 22 -38.54 -16.54 13.34
CA GLY A 22 -37.84 -17.40 12.39
C GLY A 22 -37.59 -16.68 11.06
N GLY A 23 -36.60 -15.80 11.01
CA GLY A 23 -36.23 -15.11 9.78
C GLY A 23 -35.01 -14.22 9.93
N ALA A 24 -34.71 -13.41 8.91
CA ALA A 24 -33.63 -12.43 8.96
C ALA A 24 -33.88 -11.31 9.99
N SER A 25 -35.14 -11.11 10.43
CA SER A 25 -35.55 -10.10 11.41
C SER A 25 -34.78 -10.17 12.73
N LYS A 26 -34.37 -11.38 13.16
CA LYS A 26 -33.56 -11.56 14.37
C LYS A 26 -32.17 -10.94 14.30
N PHE A 27 -31.65 -10.70 13.09
CA PHE A 27 -30.38 -10.04 12.85
C PHE A 27 -30.54 -8.53 12.60
N LEU A 28 -31.78 -8.04 12.55
CA LEU A 28 -32.11 -6.63 12.29
C LEU A 28 -32.70 -5.93 13.52
N SER A 29 -32.85 -6.63 14.65
CA SER A 29 -33.20 -6.01 15.93
C SER A 29 -32.00 -5.21 16.46
N ASN A 30 -32.28 -4.14 17.23
CA ASN A 30 -31.27 -3.29 17.88
C ASN A 30 -30.33 -2.52 16.93
N LEU A 31 -30.85 -2.00 15.82
CA LEU A 31 -30.08 -1.06 15.00
C LEU A 31 -29.75 0.22 15.80
N PRO A 32 -28.56 0.82 15.61
CA PRO A 32 -28.20 2.04 16.30
C PRO A 32 -29.17 3.20 15.99
N SER A 33 -29.90 3.68 16.99
CA SER A 33 -30.77 4.84 16.87
C SER A 33 -29.96 6.13 17.06
N ARG A 34 -29.53 6.75 15.95
CA ARG A 34 -28.83 8.05 15.98
C ARG A 34 -29.76 9.28 15.92
N GLY A 35 -31.10 9.09 15.85
CA GLY A 35 -32.08 10.17 16.05
C GLY A 35 -33.37 10.13 15.21
N LEU A 36 -34.38 10.83 15.75
CA LEU A 36 -35.64 11.45 15.27
C LEU A 36 -36.40 10.98 14.01
N LEU A 37 -36.18 9.77 13.49
CA LEU A 37 -37.08 9.17 12.47
C LEU A 37 -38.35 8.56 13.09
N SER A 38 -38.94 9.21 14.09
CA SER A 38 -40.14 8.76 14.79
C SER A 38 -41.42 9.37 14.21
N SER A 39 -41.32 10.46 13.45
CA SER A 39 -42.46 11.11 12.79
C SER A 39 -42.57 10.60 11.35
N THR A 40 -43.71 9.98 11.03
CA THR A 40 -44.11 9.65 9.66
C THR A 40 -44.76 10.83 8.94
N VAL A 41 -44.83 12.00 9.59
CA VAL A 41 -45.41 13.20 8.99
C VAL A 41 -44.47 13.70 7.89
N LEU A 42 -44.95 13.63 6.65
CA LEU A 42 -44.31 14.23 5.49
C LEU A 42 -44.11 15.72 5.78
N SER A 43 -42.85 16.18 5.79
CA SER A 43 -42.52 17.59 5.97
C SER A 43 -43.27 18.43 4.94
N SER A 44 -44.09 19.37 5.41
CA SER A 44 -44.96 20.25 4.62
C SER A 44 -44.23 21.33 3.81
N ASN A 45 -42.92 21.19 3.60
CA ASN A 45 -42.14 22.04 2.69
C ASN A 45 -41.96 21.31 1.34
N PRO A 46 -42.78 21.62 0.32
CA PRO A 46 -42.62 21.04 -1.03
C PRO A 46 -41.43 21.63 -1.80
N GLY A 47 -40.76 22.67 -1.26
CA GLY A 47 -39.48 23.13 -1.76
C GLY A 47 -38.38 22.26 -1.17
N GLY A 48 -37.60 21.58 -2.03
CA GLY A 48 -36.49 20.72 -1.64
C GLY A 48 -35.38 21.43 -0.85
N MET A 49 -34.14 20.93 -0.95
CA MET A 49 -33.02 21.51 -0.19
C MET A 49 -32.90 23.02 -0.45
N ARG A 50 -32.95 23.81 0.63
CA ARG A 50 -32.87 25.28 0.53
C ARG A 50 -31.48 25.70 0.09
N VAL A 51 -31.40 26.67 -0.81
CA VAL A 51 -30.13 27.29 -1.23
C VAL A 51 -29.62 28.14 -0.07
N TYR A 52 -28.38 27.88 0.37
CA TYR A 52 -27.70 28.72 1.35
C TYR A 52 -27.07 29.93 0.64
N ILE A 53 -27.38 31.12 1.11
CA ILE A 53 -26.79 32.39 0.64
C ILE A 53 -25.98 32.95 1.82
N CYS A 54 -24.70 33.21 1.59
CA CYS A 54 -23.82 33.77 2.61
C CYS A 54 -23.99 35.29 2.66
N ASP A 55 -24.46 35.82 3.79
CA ASP A 55 -24.53 37.27 4.03
C ASP A 55 -23.24 37.85 4.64
N HIS A 56 -22.24 37.00 4.86
CA HIS A 56 -20.95 37.34 5.47
C HIS A 56 -19.80 36.77 4.64
N ASP A 57 -18.60 37.29 4.87
CA ASP A 57 -17.39 36.78 4.23
C ASP A 57 -17.14 35.32 4.65
N THR A 58 -17.02 34.45 3.65
CA THR A 58 -16.69 33.04 3.81
C THR A 58 -15.29 32.73 3.32
N SER A 59 -14.42 33.75 3.24
CA SER A 59 -13.00 33.54 3.00
C SER A 59 -12.42 32.56 4.03
N PRO A 60 -11.57 31.61 3.61
CA PRO A 60 -10.89 30.74 4.56
C PRO A 60 -9.94 31.56 5.44
N PRO A 61 -9.65 31.13 6.68
CA PRO A 61 -8.68 31.80 7.54
C PRO A 61 -7.34 32.01 6.85
N GLU A 62 -6.78 33.23 6.93
CA GLU A 62 -5.62 33.67 6.14
C GLU A 62 -4.35 32.82 6.36
N ASP A 63 -4.19 32.28 7.57
CA ASP A 63 -3.03 31.45 7.92
C ASP A 63 -3.07 30.05 7.29
N GLN A 64 -4.22 29.63 6.77
CA GLN A 64 -4.44 28.27 6.27
C GLN A 64 -4.53 28.27 4.75
N CYS A 65 -3.48 27.78 4.10
CA CYS A 65 -3.45 27.61 2.65
C CYS A 65 -3.21 26.15 2.27
N ILE A 66 -4.05 25.63 1.36
CA ILE A 66 -3.83 24.32 0.75
C ILE A 66 -2.85 24.49 -0.40
N LYS A 67 -1.64 23.93 -0.27
CA LYS A 67 -0.60 23.95 -1.30
C LYS A 67 -0.28 22.55 -1.77
N THR A 68 -0.18 22.39 -3.09
CA THR A 68 0.26 21.14 -3.72
C THR A 68 1.76 21.20 -3.95
N ASN A 69 2.48 20.14 -3.60
CA ASN A 69 3.89 20.04 -3.92
C ASN A 69 4.06 19.88 -5.45
N PRO A 70 4.77 20.79 -6.14
CA PRO A 70 4.90 20.74 -7.59
C PRO A 70 5.89 19.67 -8.09
N ALA A 71 6.71 19.10 -7.22
CA ALA A 71 7.70 18.11 -7.61
C ALA A 71 7.05 16.76 -7.95
N ASN A 72 7.50 16.15 -9.05
CA ASN A 72 7.08 14.80 -9.42
C ASN A 72 7.41 13.80 -8.29
N ILE A 73 6.50 12.86 -8.05
CA ILE A 73 6.60 11.86 -6.98
C ILE A 73 7.90 11.03 -7.05
N LEU A 74 8.41 10.75 -8.25
CA LEU A 74 9.64 9.98 -8.45
C LEU A 74 10.87 10.80 -8.04
N ILE A 75 10.93 12.06 -8.47
CA ILE A 75 12.02 12.99 -8.12
C ILE A 75 12.07 13.16 -6.61
N ARG A 76 10.92 13.44 -5.98
CA ARG A 76 10.81 13.57 -4.52
C ARG A 76 11.28 12.30 -3.80
N SER A 77 10.88 11.12 -4.28
CA SER A 77 11.31 9.83 -3.71
C SER A 77 12.82 9.63 -3.81
N PHE A 78 13.43 10.00 -4.94
CA PHE A 78 14.87 9.90 -5.11
C PHE A 78 15.62 10.90 -4.21
N MET A 79 15.14 12.14 -4.09
CA MET A 79 15.71 13.16 -3.19
C MET A 79 15.68 12.69 -1.72
N LEU A 80 14.54 12.16 -1.26
CA LEU A 80 14.41 11.60 0.09
C LEU A 80 15.36 10.42 0.33
N LYS A 81 15.51 9.52 -0.66
CA LYS A 81 16.45 8.39 -0.58
C LYS A 81 17.90 8.87 -0.47
N ASN A 82 18.27 9.92 -1.19
CA ASN A 82 19.62 10.47 -1.17
C ASN A 82 19.93 11.23 0.13
N GLN A 83 18.96 11.98 0.67
CA GLN A 83 19.10 12.62 1.97
C GLN A 83 19.34 11.59 3.08
N LYS A 84 18.57 10.49 3.11
CA LYS A 84 18.78 9.38 4.07
C LYS A 84 20.16 8.72 3.94
N ARG A 85 20.70 8.63 2.71
CA ARG A 85 22.04 8.08 2.47
C ARG A 85 23.14 9.03 2.96
N ASN A 86 22.94 10.34 2.82
CA ASN A 86 23.93 11.36 3.16
C ASN A 86 23.85 11.83 4.63
N SER A 87 22.71 11.65 5.30
CA SER A 87 22.51 11.95 6.73
C SER A 87 22.73 10.73 7.63
N CYS A 88 23.18 9.60 7.10
CA CYS A 88 23.62 8.45 7.88
C CYS A 88 25.09 8.63 8.27
N SER A 89 25.37 9.61 9.14
CA SER A 89 26.55 9.53 9.99
C SER A 89 26.30 8.44 11.01
N LYS A 90 27.28 7.53 11.17
CA LYS A 90 27.31 6.42 12.13
C LYS A 90 26.54 6.75 13.41
N ASP A 91 25.51 5.95 13.70
CA ASP A 91 25.31 5.35 15.02
C ASP A 91 24.21 4.30 14.96
N GLY A 92 24.46 3.17 15.63
CA GLY A 92 23.41 2.28 16.11
C GLY A 92 22.74 1.38 15.08
N LYS A 93 23.22 0.14 15.02
CA LYS A 93 22.46 -1.10 14.76
C LYS A 93 20.95 -0.94 15.10
N GLY A 94 20.12 -0.72 14.08
CA GLY A 94 18.68 -0.53 14.22
C GLY A 94 17.97 -1.00 12.94
N THR A 95 17.31 -2.13 13.08
CA THR A 95 16.64 -2.95 12.06
C THR A 95 15.83 -2.16 11.03
N VAL A 96 15.98 -2.60 9.78
CA VAL A 96 15.24 -2.18 8.58
C VAL A 96 13.73 -2.13 8.82
N ALA A 97 13.19 -0.95 9.09
CA ALA A 97 11.76 -0.67 8.98
C ALA A 97 11.44 -0.20 7.55
N ASN A 98 11.56 -1.11 6.59
CA ASN A 98 10.95 -0.97 5.28
C ASN A 98 9.43 -1.19 5.44
N GLN A 99 8.71 -0.16 5.89
CA GLN A 99 7.25 -0.10 5.89
C GLN A 99 6.74 0.26 4.48
N GLY A 100 7.10 -0.57 3.51
CA GLY A 100 6.49 -0.61 2.19
C GLY A 100 5.62 -1.85 2.10
N SER A 101 4.30 -1.67 2.13
CA SER A 101 3.30 -2.59 1.56
C SER A 101 3.46 -4.09 1.93
N ARG A 102 3.11 -4.46 3.16
CA ARG A 102 2.78 -5.87 3.50
C ARG A 102 1.34 -5.96 3.96
N LYS A 103 0.41 -5.98 2.99
CA LYS A 103 -0.93 -6.53 3.21
C LYS A 103 -0.79 -8.06 3.38
N ARG A 104 -0.93 -8.51 4.64
CA ARG A 104 -1.15 -9.89 5.15
C ARG A 104 -0.25 -11.00 4.58
N ALA A 105 0.81 -11.35 5.31
CA ALA A 105 1.40 -12.69 5.23
C ALA A 105 0.58 -13.61 6.15
N ALA A 106 -0.15 -14.57 5.57
CA ALA A 106 -0.69 -15.68 6.33
C ALA A 106 0.48 -16.61 6.71
N GLU A 107 0.70 -16.75 8.01
CA GLU A 107 1.62 -17.70 8.61
C GLU A 107 1.16 -19.11 8.19
N LYS A 108 2.00 -19.84 7.45
CA LYS A 108 1.80 -21.27 7.21
C LYS A 108 2.84 -22.02 8.01
N ALA A 109 2.33 -22.80 8.96
CA ALA A 109 3.06 -23.65 9.87
C ALA A 109 4.11 -24.52 9.15
N LEU A 110 5.26 -24.61 9.80
CA LEU A 110 6.31 -25.56 9.53
C LEU A 110 5.82 -26.95 9.94
N ASP A 111 5.86 -27.92 9.04
CA ASP A 111 5.97 -29.33 9.42
C ASP A 111 6.77 -30.09 8.37
N GLY A 112 7.79 -30.78 8.85
CA GLY A 112 8.81 -31.44 8.04
C GLY A 112 8.46 -32.89 7.69
N LYS A 113 9.10 -33.40 6.63
CA LYS A 113 9.78 -34.70 6.69
C LYS A 113 10.71 -34.91 5.50
N ALA A 114 11.73 -35.70 5.80
CA ALA A 114 12.99 -35.86 5.11
C ALA A 114 12.96 -36.76 3.85
N ALA A 115 14.16 -36.81 3.25
CA ALA A 115 14.78 -37.91 2.51
C ALA A 115 14.73 -37.86 0.97
N GLY A 116 15.93 -37.79 0.38
CA GLY A 116 16.12 -37.97 -1.05
C GLY A 116 17.53 -37.60 -1.53
N LYS A 117 18.54 -38.36 -1.09
CA LYS A 117 19.92 -38.36 -1.63
C LYS A 117 19.89 -38.39 -3.17
N LYS A 118 20.64 -37.50 -3.85
CA LYS A 118 21.59 -37.85 -4.94
C LYS A 118 22.69 -36.80 -5.04
N ALA A 119 23.93 -37.23 -4.81
CA ALA A 119 25.13 -36.50 -5.14
C ALA A 119 25.33 -36.48 -6.66
N LYS A 120 25.79 -35.35 -7.21
CA LYS A 120 26.60 -35.36 -8.43
C LYS A 120 27.64 -34.23 -8.36
N SER A 121 28.88 -34.67 -8.40
CA SER A 121 30.12 -33.93 -8.56
C SER A 121 30.04 -32.87 -9.67
N SER A 122 30.46 -31.65 -9.35
CA SER A 122 31.10 -30.79 -10.34
C SER A 122 32.50 -30.45 -9.84
N SER A 123 33.39 -30.56 -10.81
CA SER A 123 34.84 -30.60 -10.76
C SER A 123 35.50 -29.34 -10.24
N SER A 124 36.69 -29.58 -9.71
CA SER A 124 37.79 -28.69 -9.39
C SER A 124 38.08 -27.59 -10.42
N GLN A 125 38.80 -26.58 -9.88
CA GLN A 125 39.60 -25.54 -10.53
C GLN A 125 38.93 -24.20 -10.85
N GLU A 126 39.75 -23.15 -10.78
CA GLU A 126 39.46 -21.73 -10.99
C GLU A 126 38.91 -20.91 -9.79
N GLY A 127 39.49 -21.09 -8.60
CA GLY A 127 39.24 -20.21 -7.44
C GLY A 127 39.70 -18.75 -7.63
N SER A 128 40.59 -18.48 -8.59
CA SER A 128 41.13 -17.14 -8.86
C SER A 128 40.28 -16.34 -9.86
N SER A 129 39.75 -17.00 -10.91
CA SER A 129 38.94 -16.34 -11.94
C SER A 129 37.61 -15.79 -11.40
N ARG A 130 36.92 -16.54 -10.53
CA ARG A 130 35.62 -16.11 -9.97
C ARG A 130 35.69 -14.84 -9.10
N VAL A 131 36.86 -14.49 -8.59
CA VAL A 131 37.06 -13.27 -7.80
C VAL A 131 37.19 -12.08 -8.75
N LEU A 132 38.05 -12.19 -9.76
CA LEU A 132 38.17 -11.19 -10.83
C LEU A 132 36.84 -11.00 -11.57
N ASP A 133 36.01 -12.05 -11.67
CA ASP A 133 34.67 -11.97 -12.23
C ASP A 133 33.78 -10.95 -11.54
N LYS A 134 33.70 -11.05 -10.22
CA LYS A 134 32.88 -10.20 -9.38
C LYS A 134 33.43 -8.78 -9.37
N ASP A 135 34.76 -8.66 -9.37
CA ASP A 135 35.44 -7.37 -9.40
C ASP A 135 35.15 -6.63 -10.72
N LEU A 136 35.25 -7.29 -11.88
CA LEU A 136 34.90 -6.69 -13.18
C LEU A 136 33.41 -6.33 -13.28
N GLN A 137 32.52 -7.13 -12.70
CA GLN A 137 31.08 -6.83 -12.66
C GLN A 137 30.75 -5.60 -11.79
N SER A 138 31.54 -5.36 -10.74
CA SER A 138 31.38 -4.20 -9.86
C SER A 138 31.79 -2.87 -10.50
N LEU A 139 32.63 -2.91 -11.56
CA LEU A 139 33.10 -1.72 -12.26
C LEU A 139 32.00 -1.06 -13.10
N THR A 140 32.08 0.27 -13.21
CA THR A 140 31.21 1.05 -14.10
C THR A 140 31.65 0.87 -15.56
N VAL A 141 30.74 1.13 -16.50
CA VAL A 141 31.00 1.00 -17.94
C VAL A 141 32.16 1.90 -18.38
N GLU A 142 32.30 3.09 -17.80
CA GLU A 142 33.41 4.00 -18.08
C GLU A 142 34.77 3.42 -17.67
N LYS A 143 34.86 2.81 -16.48
CA LYS A 143 36.07 2.14 -16.01
C LYS A 143 36.42 0.93 -16.89
N LEU A 144 35.42 0.14 -17.30
CA LEU A 144 35.61 -0.99 -18.22
C LEU A 144 36.14 -0.52 -19.58
N ARG A 145 35.58 0.56 -20.14
CA ARG A 145 36.08 1.17 -21.39
C ARG A 145 37.49 1.72 -21.25
N ALA A 146 37.84 2.34 -20.12
CA ALA A 146 39.19 2.83 -19.86
C ALA A 146 40.21 1.68 -19.81
N LEU A 147 39.88 0.57 -19.15
CA LEU A 147 40.73 -0.63 -19.11
C LEU A 147 40.92 -1.26 -20.49
N LEU A 148 39.86 -1.35 -21.28
CA LEU A 148 39.94 -1.81 -22.68
C LEU A 148 40.75 -0.85 -23.54
N LYS A 149 40.59 0.47 -23.40
CA LYS A 149 41.40 1.46 -24.11
C LYS A 149 42.89 1.36 -23.77
N LYS A 150 43.22 1.09 -22.50
CA LYS A 150 44.60 0.88 -22.05
C LYS A 150 45.21 -0.42 -22.60
N LYS A 151 44.41 -1.48 -22.73
CA LYS A 151 44.85 -2.78 -23.25
C LYS A 151 44.82 -2.88 -24.79
N GLY A 152 44.18 -1.94 -25.47
CA GLY A 152 44.02 -1.93 -26.94
C GLY A 152 42.75 -2.58 -27.55
N PRO A 153 41.92 -3.40 -26.87
CA PRO A 153 40.70 -3.93 -27.49
C PRO A 153 39.58 -2.89 -27.69
N SER A 154 38.66 -3.22 -28.58
CA SER A 154 37.48 -2.40 -28.88
C SER A 154 36.66 -2.07 -27.62
N VAL A 155 36.20 -0.81 -27.52
CA VAL A 155 35.37 -0.28 -26.43
C VAL A 155 33.87 -0.27 -26.73
N LYS A 156 33.46 -0.82 -27.89
CA LYS A 156 32.06 -0.90 -28.32
C LYS A 156 31.38 -2.15 -27.77
N GLY A 157 30.12 -2.01 -27.36
CA GLY A 157 29.27 -3.10 -26.86
C GLY A 157 28.50 -2.74 -25.58
N ARG A 158 27.68 -3.68 -25.12
CA ARG A 158 27.00 -3.64 -23.81
C ARG A 158 27.99 -3.97 -22.70
N LYS A 159 27.62 -3.73 -21.43
CA LYS A 159 28.52 -3.93 -20.27
C LYS A 159 29.09 -5.36 -20.24
N ASP A 160 28.27 -6.36 -20.55
CA ASP A 160 28.68 -7.77 -20.55
C ASP A 160 29.72 -8.08 -21.63
N ASP A 161 29.58 -7.47 -22.82
CA ASP A 161 30.55 -7.61 -23.91
C ASP A 161 31.93 -7.06 -23.50
N LEU A 162 31.95 -5.95 -22.77
CA LEU A 162 33.19 -5.34 -22.27
C LEU A 162 33.86 -6.22 -21.23
N ILE A 163 33.08 -6.84 -20.34
CA ILE A 163 33.59 -7.76 -19.31
C ILE A 163 34.15 -9.02 -19.98
N ALA A 164 33.40 -9.64 -20.89
CA ALA A 164 33.83 -10.83 -21.62
C ALA A 164 35.14 -10.57 -22.39
N ARG A 165 35.29 -9.39 -22.99
CA ARG A 165 36.49 -9.00 -23.72
C ARG A 165 37.69 -8.76 -22.79
N LEU A 166 37.48 -8.14 -21.62
CA LEU A 166 38.53 -8.02 -20.60
C LEU A 166 38.98 -9.36 -20.03
N ARG A 167 38.09 -10.36 -19.98
CA ARG A 167 38.47 -11.75 -19.64
C ARG A 167 39.38 -12.35 -20.69
N GLY A 168 38.97 -12.29 -21.95
CA GLY A 168 39.74 -12.87 -23.06
C GLY A 168 41.12 -12.25 -23.27
N VAL A 169 41.37 -11.05 -22.74
CA VAL A 169 42.69 -10.38 -22.80
C VAL A 169 43.56 -10.67 -21.56
N ASN A 170 42.99 -11.20 -20.49
CA ASN A 170 43.70 -11.54 -19.25
C ASN A 170 43.97 -13.04 -19.08
N GLY A 171 43.49 -13.86 -20.03
CA GLY A 171 43.76 -15.30 -20.10
C GLY A 171 44.91 -15.63 -21.03
#